data_AF-A0A4U7ATE6-F1
#
_entry.id   AF-A0A4U7ATE6-F1
#
_cell.length_a   1.000
_cell.length_b   1.000
_cell.length_c   1.000
_cell.angle_alpha   90.00
_cell.angle_beta   90.00
_cell.angle_gamma   90.00
#
_symmetry.space_group_name_H-M   'P 1'
#
loop_
_entity.id
_entity.type
_entity.pdbx_description
1 polymer ?
#
loop_
_entity_poly.entity_id
_entity_poly.type
_entity_poly.pdbx_seq_one_letter_code
_entity_poly.pdbx_strand_id
1 'polypeptide(L)'
;MSSKPGAEEKDIEQHTAELSQSSFKIVLNTSGHAQEIDRTFKLLSVCALAITIDNGWIAGSGALVVALYNGGGPGVLYELLFSTFFYLIIGTCTSELASAIPSSAGVYHWAAVTAGPKYGRICSFYAGVWNMLA
;
A
#
# COMPACT_ATOMS: atom_id res chain seq x y z
N MET A 1 -44.57 -32.88 -38.05
CA MET A 1 -44.62 -32.32 -36.70
C MET A 1 -43.38 -31.45 -36.53
N SER A 2 -43.51 -30.17 -36.88
CA SER A 2 -42.44 -29.17 -36.95
C SER A 2 -42.23 -28.56 -35.56
N SER A 3 -41.26 -29.04 -34.80
CA SER A 3 -40.84 -28.37 -33.55
C SER A 3 -39.70 -27.39 -33.86
N LYS A 4 -39.88 -26.15 -33.42
CA LYS A 4 -39.16 -24.94 -33.87
C LYS A 4 -37.66 -24.98 -33.50
N PRO A 5 -36.73 -24.72 -34.43
CA PRO A 5 -35.29 -24.63 -34.16
C PRO A 5 -34.85 -23.30 -33.51
N GLY A 6 -35.74 -22.55 -32.84
CA GLY A 6 -35.49 -21.17 -32.42
C GLY A 6 -35.35 -20.92 -30.91
N ALA A 7 -35.41 -21.97 -30.07
CA ALA A 7 -35.30 -21.84 -28.61
C ALA A 7 -33.85 -22.08 -28.13
N GLU A 8 -33.19 -23.15 -28.58
CA GLU A 8 -31.81 -23.48 -28.17
C GLU A 8 -30.77 -22.43 -28.60
N GLU A 9 -30.93 -21.79 -29.77
CA GLU A 9 -29.96 -20.83 -30.29
C GLU A 9 -29.90 -19.54 -29.44
N LYS A 10 -31.04 -19.14 -28.85
CA LYS A 10 -31.11 -17.98 -27.95
C LYS A 10 -30.46 -18.25 -26.60
N ASP A 11 -30.58 -19.46 -26.09
CA ASP A 11 -29.98 -19.85 -24.82
C ASP A 11 -28.44 -19.93 -24.94
N ILE A 12 -27.92 -20.35 -26.09
CA ILE A 12 -26.47 -20.39 -26.39
C ILE A 12 -25.90 -18.98 -26.57
N GLU A 13 -26.61 -18.07 -27.24
CA GLU A 13 -26.20 -16.64 -27.32
C GLU A 13 -26.23 -15.96 -25.96
N GLN A 14 -27.25 -16.23 -25.13
CA GLN A 14 -27.34 -15.68 -23.78
C GLN A 14 -26.24 -16.23 -22.86
N HIS A 15 -25.94 -17.52 -22.95
CA HIS A 15 -24.86 -18.13 -22.15
C HIS A 15 -23.46 -17.68 -22.61
N THR A 16 -23.27 -17.46 -23.92
CA THR A 16 -22.04 -16.88 -24.49
C THR A 16 -21.88 -15.40 -24.12
N ALA A 17 -22.98 -14.64 -24.05
CA ALA A 17 -22.98 -13.26 -23.58
C ALA A 17 -22.68 -13.14 -22.08
N GLU A 18 -23.19 -14.05 -21.24
CA GLU A 18 -22.84 -14.10 -19.81
C GLU A 18 -21.39 -14.54 -19.58
N LEU A 19 -20.87 -15.52 -20.33
CA LEU A 19 -19.45 -15.92 -20.28
C LEU A 19 -18.51 -14.81 -20.78
N SER A 20 -18.94 -14.05 -21.79
CA SER A 20 -18.21 -12.87 -22.29
C SER A 20 -18.24 -11.72 -21.29
N GLN A 21 -19.38 -11.44 -20.65
CA GLN A 21 -19.49 -10.44 -19.57
C GLN A 21 -18.75 -10.85 -18.29
N SER A 22 -18.70 -12.15 -17.98
CA SER A 22 -17.94 -12.70 -16.85
C SER A 22 -16.42 -12.64 -17.11
N SER A 23 -15.98 -12.96 -18.33
CA SER A 23 -14.57 -12.79 -18.74
C SER A 23 -14.13 -11.33 -18.83
N PHE A 24 -15.03 -10.40 -19.18
CA PHE A 24 -14.72 -8.97 -19.26
C PHE A 24 -14.64 -8.30 -17.87
N LYS A 25 -15.08 -8.97 -16.81
CA LYS A 25 -15.00 -8.46 -15.44
C LYS A 25 -13.99 -9.23 -14.58
N ILE A 26 -12.95 -9.80 -15.20
CA ILE A 26 -11.74 -10.16 -14.46
C ILE A 26 -11.13 -8.85 -13.99
N VAL A 27 -11.29 -8.55 -12.70
CA VAL A 27 -10.62 -7.42 -12.05
C VAL A 27 -9.13 -7.74 -12.06
N LEU A 28 -8.43 -7.25 -13.09
CA LEU A 28 -6.99 -7.36 -13.19
C LEU A 28 -6.37 -6.49 -12.09
N ASN A 29 -5.44 -7.07 -11.33
CA ASN A 29 -4.64 -6.31 -10.39
C ASN A 29 -3.79 -5.28 -11.16
N THR A 30 -3.30 -4.25 -10.48
CA THR A 30 -2.43 -3.22 -11.06
C THR A 30 -1.13 -3.80 -11.65
N SER A 31 -0.75 -5.03 -11.26
CA SER A 31 0.37 -5.79 -11.82
C SER A 31 0.02 -6.65 -13.05
N GLY A 32 -1.19 -6.52 -13.61
CA GLY A 32 -1.66 -7.26 -14.80
C GLY A 32 -2.05 -8.72 -14.54
N HIS A 33 -1.99 -9.18 -13.29
CA HIS A 33 -2.36 -10.54 -12.91
C HIS A 33 -3.83 -10.62 -12.46
N ALA A 34 -4.47 -11.78 -12.66
CA ALA A 34 -5.81 -12.03 -12.15
C ALA A 34 -5.81 -11.88 -10.63
N GLN A 35 -6.76 -11.11 -10.08
CA GLN A 35 -6.82 -10.86 -8.65
C GLN A 35 -7.31 -12.13 -7.92
N GLU A 36 -6.39 -12.84 -7.28
CA GLU A 36 -6.67 -14.10 -6.56
C GLU A 36 -7.28 -13.89 -5.15
N ILE A 37 -7.17 -12.68 -4.60
CA ILE A 37 -7.62 -12.36 -3.23
C ILE A 37 -8.60 -11.18 -3.28
N ASP A 38 -9.75 -11.32 -2.63
CA ASP A 38 -10.71 -10.23 -2.46
C ASP A 38 -10.13 -9.11 -1.57
N ARG A 39 -10.37 -7.83 -1.92
CA ARG A 39 -9.82 -6.69 -1.20
C ARG A 39 -10.66 -6.37 0.03
N THR A 40 -10.39 -7.07 1.12
CA THR A 40 -11.20 -6.98 2.36
C THR A 40 -10.84 -5.80 3.28
N PHE A 41 -9.74 -5.07 3.03
CA PHE A 41 -9.30 -3.99 3.92
C PHE A 41 -10.14 -2.71 3.74
N LYS A 42 -10.87 -2.35 4.79
CA LYS A 42 -11.57 -1.05 4.91
C LYS A 42 -10.61 0.01 5.44
N LEU A 43 -10.88 1.29 5.11
CA LEU A 43 -10.06 2.44 5.57
C LEU A 43 -9.83 2.44 7.09
N LEU A 44 -10.88 2.20 7.88
CA LEU A 44 -10.75 2.12 9.34
C LEU A 44 -9.81 0.99 9.81
N SER A 45 -9.81 -0.16 9.11
CA SER A 45 -8.91 -1.27 9.45
C SER A 45 -7.46 -0.92 9.14
N VAL A 46 -7.21 -0.20 8.05
CA VAL A 46 -5.86 0.26 7.68
C VAL A 46 -5.36 1.33 8.66
N CYS A 47 -6.22 2.25 9.08
CA CYS A 47 -5.89 3.24 10.10
C CYS A 47 -5.59 2.59 11.47
N ALA A 48 -6.39 1.61 11.88
CA ALA A 48 -6.17 0.88 13.13
C ALA A 48 -4.85 0.08 13.10
N LEU A 49 -4.53 -0.53 11.96
CA LEU A 49 -3.25 -1.21 11.74
C LEU A 49 -2.07 -0.24 11.85
N ALA A 50 -2.17 0.94 11.22
CA ALA A 50 -1.14 1.97 11.28
C ALA A 50 -0.86 2.43 12.73
N ILE A 51 -1.91 2.71 13.52
CA ILE A 51 -1.76 3.11 14.94
C ILE A 51 -1.14 1.98 15.78
N THR A 52 -1.48 0.73 15.48
CA THR A 52 -0.95 -0.43 16.20
C THR A 52 0.54 -0.67 15.89
N ILE A 53 0.96 -0.46 14.64
CA ILE A 53 2.36 -0.55 14.22
C ILE A 53 3.17 0.59 14.88
N ASP A 54 2.59 1.78 15.03
CA ASP A 54 3.19 2.94 15.69
C ASP A 54 3.18 2.85 17.23
N ASN A 55 3.23 1.66 17.82
CA ASN A 55 3.35 1.48 19.26
C ASN A 55 4.77 1.79 19.77
N GLY A 56 5.30 2.98 19.45
CA GLY A 56 6.65 3.44 19.81
C GLY A 56 6.72 4.40 20.99
N TRP A 57 5.59 4.66 21.67
CA TRP A 57 5.43 5.79 22.60
C TRP A 57 6.41 5.79 23.78
N ILE A 58 6.90 4.61 24.17
CA ILE A 58 7.87 4.45 25.26
C ILE A 58 9.24 5.04 24.87
N ALA A 59 9.70 4.80 23.64
CA ALA A 59 10.96 5.36 23.14
C ALA A 59 10.88 6.88 23.00
N GLY A 60 9.74 7.39 22.48
CA GLY A 60 9.49 8.84 22.37
C GLY A 60 9.45 9.54 23.72
N SER A 61 8.89 8.91 24.74
CA SER A 61 8.83 9.47 26.10
C SER A 61 10.22 9.63 26.73
N GLY A 62 11.14 8.70 26.47
CA GLY A 62 12.53 8.80 26.93
C GLY A 62 13.29 9.96 26.28
N ALA A 63 13.12 10.12 24.96
CA ALA A 63 13.72 11.24 24.22
C ALA A 63 13.15 12.59 24.66
N LEU A 64 11.85 12.65 24.99
CA LEU A 64 11.17 13.85 25.47
C LEU A 64 11.82 14.40 26.75
N VAL A 65 12.17 13.54 27.70
CA VAL A 65 12.86 13.95 28.94
C VAL A 65 14.21 14.61 28.63
N VAL A 66 14.99 14.02 27.73
CA VAL A 66 16.29 14.57 27.31
C VAL A 66 16.12 15.91 26.59
N ALA A 67 15.12 16.03 25.72
CA ALA A 67 14.79 17.26 25.01
C ALA A 67 14.35 18.37 25.97
N LEU A 68 13.59 18.05 27.02
CA LEU A 68 13.23 19.00 28.08
C LEU A 68 14.46 19.52 28.84
N TYR A 69 15.41 18.63 29.19
CA TYR A 69 16.61 19.03 29.91
C TYR A 69 17.57 19.88 29.07
N ASN A 70 17.64 19.68 27.75
CA ASN A 70 18.57 20.41 26.86
C ASN A 70 17.93 21.63 26.18
N GLY A 71 16.66 21.55 25.78
CA GLY A 71 15.95 22.56 24.99
C GLY A 71 14.89 23.36 25.76
N GLY A 72 14.59 22.97 27.00
CA GLY A 72 13.52 23.55 27.80
C GLY A 72 12.12 23.30 27.22
N GLY A 73 11.08 23.77 27.92
CA GLY A 73 9.69 23.61 27.49
C GLY A 73 9.39 24.13 26.07
N PRO A 74 9.87 25.33 25.67
CA PRO A 74 9.62 25.85 24.33
C PRO A 74 10.31 25.06 23.22
N GLY A 75 11.53 24.52 23.47
CA GLY A 75 12.28 23.75 22.49
C GLY A 75 11.52 22.52 22.03
N VAL A 76 10.93 21.79 22.98
CA VAL A 76 10.10 20.61 22.71
C VAL A 76 8.86 20.95 21.87
N LEU A 77 8.20 22.09 22.11
CA LEU A 77 7.01 22.48 21.37
C LEU A 77 7.33 22.78 19.89
N TYR A 78 8.41 23.53 19.63
CA TYR A 78 8.82 23.84 18.26
C TYR A 78 9.37 22.60 17.53
N GLU A 79 10.09 21.73 18.24
CA GLU A 79 10.56 20.46 17.69
C GLU A 79 9.39 19.55 17.29
N LEU A 80 8.36 19.43 18.14
CA LEU A 80 7.17 18.63 17.84
C LEU A 80 6.42 19.15 16.61
N LEU A 81 6.22 20.47 16.51
CA LEU A 81 5.55 21.09 15.38
C LEU A 81 6.33 20.89 14.07
N PHE A 82 7.65 21.12 14.13
CA PHE A 82 8.51 20.94 12.98
C PHE A 82 8.54 19.47 12.56
N SER A 83 8.79 18.56 13.50
CA SER A 83 8.78 17.11 13.27
C SER A 83 7.48 16.65 12.61
N THR A 84 6.33 17.04 13.15
CA THR A 84 5.01 16.68 12.59
C THR A 84 4.88 17.13 11.13
N PHE A 85 5.29 18.36 10.81
CA PHE A 85 5.23 18.87 9.44
C PHE A 85 6.06 18.03 8.45
N PHE A 86 7.30 17.68 8.81
CA PHE A 86 8.14 16.83 7.95
C PHE A 86 7.60 15.41 7.84
N TYR A 87 7.10 14.83 8.93
CA TYR A 87 6.47 13.51 8.91
C TYR A 87 5.22 13.48 8.03
N LEU A 88 4.43 14.56 7.98
CA LEU A 88 3.29 14.67 7.06
C LEU A 88 3.77 14.67 5.60
N ILE A 89 4.83 15.41 5.26
CA ILE A 89 5.39 15.40 3.90
C ILE A 89 5.84 13.98 3.51
N ILE A 90 6.62 13.33 4.37
CA ILE A 90 7.12 11.96 4.13
C ILE A 90 5.95 10.98 3.99
N GLY A 91 4.92 11.12 4.83
CA GLY A 91 3.70 10.32 4.78
C GLY A 91 2.93 10.50 3.47
N THR A 92 2.79 11.75 2.99
CA THR A 92 2.13 12.03 1.71
C THR A 92 2.87 11.42 0.53
N CYS A 93 4.21 11.57 0.46
CA CYS A 93 5.00 10.96 -0.61
C CYS A 93 4.93 9.44 -0.58
N THR A 94 4.94 8.83 0.61
CA THR A 94 4.81 7.37 0.76
C THR A 94 3.43 6.89 0.31
N SER A 95 2.38 7.67 0.60
CA SER A 95 1.02 7.38 0.13
C SER A 95 0.91 7.42 -1.40
N GLU A 96 1.57 8.37 -2.06
CA GLU A 96 1.65 8.44 -3.52
C GLU A 96 2.34 7.21 -4.12
N LEU A 97 3.48 6.80 -3.56
CA LEU A 97 4.19 5.59 -4.00
C LEU A 97 3.37 4.32 -3.78
N ALA A 98 2.69 4.20 -2.64
CA ALA A 98 1.82 3.07 -2.34
C ALA A 98 0.61 2.99 -3.29
N SER A 99 0.10 4.14 -3.75
CA SER A 99 -0.97 4.20 -4.74
C SER A 99 -0.49 3.83 -6.15
N ALA A 100 0.67 4.32 -6.55
CA ALA A 100 1.25 4.03 -7.87
C ALA A 100 1.73 2.58 -8.01
N ILE A 101 2.24 1.98 -6.93
CA ILE A 101 2.86 0.65 -6.94
C ILE A 101 2.27 -0.19 -5.79
N PRO A 102 1.07 -0.76 -5.97
CA PRO A 102 0.44 -1.61 -4.98
C PRO A 102 1.08 -3.00 -5.02
N SER A 103 2.19 -3.14 -4.29
CA SER A 103 2.98 -4.37 -4.19
C SER A 103 3.24 -4.73 -2.73
N SER A 104 3.11 -6.00 -2.39
CA SER A 104 3.37 -6.53 -1.03
C SER A 104 4.85 -6.43 -0.61
N ALA A 105 5.75 -6.11 -1.56
CA ALA A 105 7.19 -5.99 -1.31
C ALA A 105 7.60 -4.62 -0.71
N GLY A 106 6.66 -3.69 -0.54
CA GLY A 106 6.82 -2.48 0.27
C GLY A 106 8.03 -1.61 -0.09
N VAL A 107 8.72 -1.10 0.94
CA VAL A 107 9.84 -0.14 0.80
C VAL A 107 11.01 -0.65 -0.03
N TYR A 108 11.28 -1.95 -0.06
CA TYR A 108 12.38 -2.53 -0.86
C TYR A 108 12.05 -2.49 -2.35
N HIS A 109 10.79 -2.71 -2.67
CA HIS A 109 10.31 -2.64 -4.03
C HIS A 109 10.27 -1.20 -4.53
N TRP A 110 9.80 -0.28 -3.69
CA TRP A 110 9.88 1.15 -3.98
C TRP A 110 11.33 1.61 -4.19
N ALA A 111 12.26 1.17 -3.34
CA ALA A 111 13.69 1.48 -3.50
C ALA A 111 14.28 0.91 -4.80
N ALA A 112 13.91 -0.31 -5.19
CA ALA A 112 14.33 -0.90 -6.47
C ALA A 112 13.83 -0.09 -7.68
N VAL A 113 12.57 0.34 -7.64
CA VAL A 113 11.93 1.08 -8.75
C VAL A 113 12.53 2.48 -8.89
N THR A 114 12.72 3.21 -7.78
CA THR A 114 13.25 4.58 -7.81
C THR A 114 14.73 4.65 -8.21
N ALA A 115 15.53 3.63 -7.89
CA ALA A 115 16.95 3.56 -8.24
C ALA A 115 17.23 3.10 -9.69
N GLY A 116 16.19 2.67 -10.43
CA GLY A 116 16.29 2.28 -11.83
C GLY A 116 17.05 0.96 -12.08
N PRO A 117 17.20 0.55 -13.36
CA PRO A 117 17.68 -0.79 -13.74
C PRO A 117 19.15 -1.07 -13.39
N LYS A 118 19.97 -0.04 -13.15
CA LYS A 118 21.40 -0.18 -12.85
C LYS A 118 21.69 -0.35 -11.36
N TYR A 119 20.98 0.39 -10.50
CA TYR A 119 21.25 0.41 -9.06
C TYR A 119 20.14 -0.23 -8.21
N GLY A 120 18.99 -0.57 -8.81
CA GLY A 120 17.82 -1.12 -8.14
C GLY A 120 18.13 -2.29 -7.20
N ARG A 121 18.95 -3.26 -7.64
CA ARG A 121 19.26 -4.46 -6.84
C ARG A 121 20.14 -4.18 -5.61
N ILE A 122 21.04 -3.21 -5.70
CA ILE A 122 21.91 -2.82 -4.58
C ILE A 122 21.11 -1.96 -3.59
N CYS A 123 20.38 -0.96 -4.09
CA CYS A 123 19.56 -0.09 -3.26
C CYS A 123 18.46 -0.87 -2.52
N SER A 124 17.81 -1.84 -3.17
CA SER A 124 16.80 -2.68 -2.52
C SER A 124 17.40 -3.63 -1.48
N PHE A 125 18.62 -4.11 -1.69
CA PHE A 125 19.31 -4.95 -0.70
C PHE A 125 19.63 -4.15 0.56
N TYR A 126 20.18 -2.94 0.42
CA TYR A 126 20.48 -2.08 1.56
C TYR A 126 19.22 -1.61 2.29
N ALA A 127 18.19 -1.19 1.54
CA ALA A 127 16.89 -0.92 2.13
C ALA A 127 16.42 -2.14 2.93
N GLY A 128 16.50 -3.33 2.31
CA GLY A 128 16.28 -4.67 2.86
C GLY A 128 16.87 -4.86 4.25
N VAL A 129 18.18 -4.73 4.29
CA VAL A 129 18.98 -4.92 5.50
C VAL A 129 18.62 -3.89 6.56
N TRP A 130 18.42 -2.63 6.19
CA TRP A 130 18.12 -1.56 7.15
C TRP A 130 16.80 -1.76 7.88
N ASN A 131 15.76 -2.20 7.18
CA ASN A 131 14.44 -2.44 7.77
C ASN A 131 14.29 -3.86 8.35
N MET A 132 15.26 -4.76 8.17
CA MET A 132 15.37 -6.00 8.96
C MET A 132 16.14 -5.82 10.27
N LEU A 133 17.06 -4.84 10.32
CA LEU A 133 17.94 -4.63 11.47
C LEU A 133 17.39 -3.59 12.46
N ALA A 134 16.49 -2.71 12.01
CA ALA A 134 15.75 -1.75 12.83
C ALA A 134 14.66 -2.45 13.67
#